data_AF-A0A094CZW3-F1
#
_entry.id   AF-A0A094CZW3-F1
#
_cell.length_a   1.000
_cell.length_b   1.000
_cell.length_c   1.000
_cell.angle_alpha   90.00
_cell.angle_beta   90.00
_cell.angle_gamma   90.00
#
_symmetry.space_group_name_H-M   'P 1'
#
loop_
_entity.id
_entity.type
_entity.pdbx_description
1 polymer ?
#
loop_
_entity_poly.entity_id
_entity_poly.type
_entity_poly.pdbx_seq_one_letter_code
_entity_poly.pdbx_strand_id
1 'polypeptide(L)'
;MATFAKSSFSASSYATFRPTYSQTFYNTLLRYHHGPTNSLVELGTGHGLIARRLSPTFKHVVATDPSPSMIKQARSSIADRPEFSNIEFRQASAESLADIPSGSVDAVIAGQAAHWFDFAKVWPELSRVVRKEGTVAFWGYKDNIFVEHPKATAILDRYCYSIEEGMMGPYWEQPGRNKLRDLYREIVPPAEGWEGVERKEYEPATTGKQKGKGEVVMAKRMTLRDVEGYTRTFSAFINWAEANPDKKARHEGGEGDVVDDLFDDMLAAEPKWKEAGENWRDIEVEMEWGSVMLMARKKNLIMASTNYKEAFALFDKRGNQRVAIDSLGDLLRACGQNPTLSEIRDLEKNVGSDFDFETFSKILNRPGGFRDPGEPEEYCRGFQVFDKDMTGFIGVGQLRYILTNLGEKMSDEEVDELLKAVDTSSGEINYTDLVRTVLAN
;
A
#
# COMPACT_ATOMS: atom_id res chain seq x y z
N MET A 1 -11.71 5.53 -15.72
CA MET A 1 -12.26 4.15 -15.87
C MET A 1 -13.19 3.99 -17.08
N ALA A 2 -13.32 4.99 -17.96
CA ALA A 2 -14.31 4.95 -19.05
C ALA A 2 -14.01 3.87 -20.10
N THR A 3 -12.74 3.57 -20.37
CA THR A 3 -12.31 2.61 -21.41
C THR A 3 -12.85 1.20 -21.16
N PHE A 4 -12.84 0.71 -19.92
CA PHE A 4 -13.30 -0.64 -19.57
C PHE A 4 -14.84 -0.78 -19.49
N ALA A 5 -15.56 0.35 -19.59
CA ALA A 5 -17.01 0.39 -19.72
C ALA A 5 -17.48 0.49 -21.17
N LYS A 6 -16.57 0.66 -22.14
CA LYS A 6 -16.91 0.76 -23.57
C LYS A 6 -17.41 -0.58 -24.11
N SER A 7 -18.32 -0.54 -25.08
CA SER A 7 -18.82 -1.73 -25.78
C SER A 7 -17.77 -2.38 -26.68
N SER A 8 -16.77 -1.63 -27.12
CA SER A 8 -15.59 -2.10 -27.89
C SER A 8 -14.62 -2.93 -27.06
N PHE A 9 -14.71 -2.90 -25.73
CA PHE A 9 -13.78 -3.59 -24.84
C PHE A 9 -14.05 -5.10 -24.80
N SER A 10 -13.03 -5.89 -25.18
CA SER A 10 -13.08 -7.35 -25.11
C SER A 10 -12.62 -7.86 -23.75
N ALA A 11 -13.59 -8.09 -22.88
CA ALA A 11 -13.33 -8.59 -21.54
C ALA A 11 -12.86 -10.07 -21.52
N SER A 12 -13.13 -10.84 -22.59
CA SER A 12 -12.58 -12.19 -22.77
C SER A 12 -11.09 -12.15 -23.12
N SER A 13 -10.67 -11.28 -24.04
CA SER A 13 -9.25 -11.07 -24.37
C SER A 13 -8.46 -10.63 -23.14
N TYR A 14 -9.02 -9.70 -22.35
CA TYR A 14 -8.44 -9.25 -21.09
C TYR A 14 -8.18 -10.41 -20.12
N ALA A 15 -9.16 -11.30 -19.94
CA ALA A 15 -9.04 -12.46 -19.05
C ALA A 15 -8.01 -13.50 -19.51
N THR A 16 -7.80 -13.64 -20.82
CA THR A 16 -6.83 -14.59 -21.39
C THR A 16 -5.39 -14.18 -21.14
N PHE A 17 -5.05 -12.90 -21.34
CA PHE A 17 -3.65 -12.46 -21.39
C PHE A 17 -3.15 -11.81 -20.10
N ARG A 18 -4.04 -11.26 -19.25
CA ARG A 18 -3.60 -10.56 -18.03
C ARG A 18 -2.98 -11.54 -17.02
N PRO A 19 -1.87 -11.15 -16.35
CA PRO A 19 -1.26 -11.97 -15.32
C PRO A 19 -2.21 -12.11 -14.12
N THR A 20 -2.16 -13.28 -13.51
CA THR A 20 -2.90 -13.60 -12.29
C THR A 20 -1.97 -13.52 -11.08
N TYR A 21 -2.55 -13.38 -9.90
CA TYR A 21 -1.79 -13.34 -8.65
C TYR A 21 -1.45 -14.75 -8.17
N SER A 22 -0.24 -14.92 -7.62
CA SER A 22 0.24 -16.20 -7.11
C SER A 22 -0.52 -16.63 -5.84
N GLN A 23 -0.45 -17.92 -5.47
CA GLN A 23 -0.97 -18.36 -4.16
C GLN A 23 -0.28 -17.64 -3.00
N THR A 24 1.03 -17.39 -3.10
CA THR A 24 1.81 -16.67 -2.09
C THR A 24 1.25 -15.27 -1.86
N PHE A 25 0.86 -14.57 -2.92
CA PHE A 25 0.22 -13.26 -2.81
C PHE A 25 -1.05 -13.31 -1.95
N TYR A 26 -1.96 -14.26 -2.23
CA TYR A 26 -3.18 -14.41 -1.44
C TYR A 26 -2.89 -14.84 0.00
N ASN A 27 -1.86 -15.67 0.22
CA ASN A 27 -1.45 -16.06 1.56
C ASN A 27 -0.95 -14.86 2.37
N THR A 28 -0.21 -13.94 1.75
CA THR A 28 0.24 -12.70 2.41
C THR A 28 -0.96 -11.86 2.85
N LEU A 29 -1.92 -11.63 1.95
CA LEU A 29 -3.17 -10.92 2.26
C LEU A 29 -3.93 -11.58 3.43
N LEU A 30 -4.12 -12.90 3.36
CA LEU A 30 -4.89 -13.64 4.35
C LEU A 30 -4.19 -13.76 5.71
N ARG A 31 -2.85 -13.77 5.74
CA ARG A 31 -2.08 -13.71 7.00
C ARG A 31 -2.16 -12.34 7.66
N TYR A 32 -2.19 -11.27 6.87
CA TYR A 32 -2.35 -9.91 7.38
C TYR A 32 -3.76 -9.68 7.95
N HIS A 33 -4.77 -10.33 7.37
CA HIS A 33 -6.15 -10.23 7.82
C HIS A 33 -6.36 -10.90 9.17
N HIS A 34 -6.97 -10.16 10.12
CA HIS A 34 -7.30 -10.68 11.44
C HIS A 34 -8.83 -10.74 11.62
N GLY A 35 -9.29 -11.79 12.31
CA GLY A 35 -10.69 -11.97 12.68
C GLY A 35 -11.47 -12.87 11.70
N PRO A 36 -12.81 -12.81 11.73
CA PRO A 36 -13.64 -13.71 10.93
C PRO A 36 -13.55 -13.44 9.43
N THR A 37 -13.81 -14.48 8.63
CA THR A 37 -13.97 -14.44 7.18
C THR A 37 -15.44 -14.65 6.79
N ASN A 38 -16.37 -13.92 7.40
CA ASN A 38 -17.79 -14.01 7.06
C ASN A 38 -18.13 -13.17 5.82
N SER A 39 -17.53 -11.99 5.66
CA SER A 39 -17.93 -10.99 4.65
C SER A 39 -16.74 -10.30 3.98
N LEU A 40 -16.67 -10.39 2.66
CA LEU A 40 -15.69 -9.72 1.81
C LEU A 40 -16.40 -8.77 0.84
N VAL A 41 -15.85 -7.58 0.67
CA VAL A 41 -16.24 -6.68 -0.42
C VAL A 41 -15.06 -6.49 -1.37
N GLU A 42 -15.25 -6.76 -2.65
CA GLU A 42 -14.29 -6.42 -3.70
C GLU A 42 -14.75 -5.19 -4.48
N LEU A 43 -13.89 -4.18 -4.57
CA LEU A 43 -14.10 -2.95 -5.33
C LEU A 43 -13.36 -3.02 -6.67
N GLY A 44 -14.09 -2.79 -7.77
CA GLY A 44 -13.54 -2.89 -9.13
C GLY A 44 -13.19 -4.33 -9.52
N THR A 45 -14.14 -5.25 -9.37
CA THR A 45 -13.94 -6.70 -9.58
C THR A 45 -13.69 -7.08 -11.05
N GLY A 46 -14.01 -6.20 -12.00
CA GLY A 46 -13.98 -6.50 -13.43
C GLY A 46 -14.78 -7.76 -13.74
N HIS A 47 -14.11 -8.74 -14.34
CA HIS A 47 -14.72 -10.03 -14.70
C HIS A 47 -14.73 -11.07 -13.55
N GLY A 48 -14.49 -10.66 -12.30
CA GLY A 48 -14.67 -11.50 -11.11
C GLY A 48 -13.51 -12.43 -10.75
N LEU A 49 -12.29 -12.16 -11.25
CA LEU A 49 -11.14 -13.05 -11.04
C LEU A 49 -10.79 -13.25 -9.57
N ILE A 50 -10.67 -12.15 -8.82
CA ILE A 50 -10.25 -12.20 -7.42
C ILE A 50 -11.40 -12.66 -6.53
N ALA A 51 -12.63 -12.21 -6.77
CA ALA A 51 -13.84 -12.71 -6.11
C ALA A 51 -13.90 -14.26 -6.12
N ARG A 52 -13.79 -14.88 -7.30
CA ARG A 52 -13.77 -16.36 -7.43
C ARG A 52 -12.64 -17.01 -6.65
N ARG A 53 -11.49 -16.32 -6.55
CA ARG A 53 -10.31 -16.86 -5.88
C ARG A 53 -10.44 -16.83 -4.35
N LEU A 54 -11.08 -15.81 -3.80
CA LEU A 54 -11.26 -15.64 -2.35
C LEU A 54 -12.58 -16.18 -1.82
N SER A 55 -13.56 -16.48 -2.69
CA SER A 55 -14.85 -17.02 -2.26
C SER A 55 -14.77 -18.33 -1.45
N PRO A 56 -13.79 -19.24 -1.63
CA PRO A 56 -13.69 -20.40 -0.74
C PRO A 56 -13.29 -20.05 0.70
N THR A 57 -12.73 -18.85 0.93
CA THR A 57 -12.27 -18.39 2.25
C THR A 57 -13.33 -17.58 2.99
N PHE A 58 -14.16 -16.83 2.26
CA PHE A 58 -15.17 -15.94 2.82
C PHE A 58 -16.59 -16.48 2.63
N LYS A 59 -17.44 -16.43 3.68
CA LYS A 59 -18.81 -16.97 3.59
C LYS A 59 -19.70 -16.20 2.61
N HIS A 60 -19.50 -14.89 2.49
CA HIS A 60 -20.21 -14.02 1.56
C HIS A 60 -19.23 -13.06 0.87
N VAL A 61 -19.31 -12.95 -0.45
CA VAL A 61 -18.49 -12.03 -1.24
C VAL A 61 -19.41 -11.09 -2.02
N VAL A 62 -19.32 -9.79 -1.79
CA VAL A 62 -19.96 -8.77 -2.63
C VAL A 62 -18.89 -8.16 -3.52
N ALA A 63 -19.02 -8.33 -4.84
CA ALA A 63 -18.03 -7.89 -5.80
C ALA A 63 -18.62 -6.83 -6.73
N THR A 64 -18.05 -5.64 -6.72
CA THR A 64 -18.61 -4.43 -7.35
C THR A 64 -17.74 -3.97 -8.52
N ASP A 65 -18.36 -3.48 -9.59
CA ASP A 65 -17.69 -2.80 -10.69
C ASP A 65 -18.63 -1.78 -11.33
N PRO A 66 -18.18 -0.58 -11.73
CA PRO A 66 -19.07 0.39 -12.37
C PRO A 66 -19.49 -0.03 -13.79
N SER A 67 -18.74 -0.92 -14.45
CA SER A 67 -19.00 -1.37 -15.83
C SER A 67 -20.08 -2.46 -15.90
N PRO A 68 -21.21 -2.22 -16.58
CA PRO A 68 -22.24 -3.24 -16.79
C PRO A 68 -21.72 -4.46 -17.55
N SER A 69 -20.81 -4.26 -18.52
CA SER A 69 -20.28 -5.35 -19.35
C SER A 69 -19.37 -6.28 -18.54
N MET A 70 -18.55 -5.72 -17.67
CA MET A 70 -17.72 -6.48 -16.72
C MET A 70 -18.57 -7.32 -15.77
N ILE A 71 -19.60 -6.71 -15.16
CA ILE A 71 -20.53 -7.42 -14.27
C ILE A 71 -21.29 -8.53 -15.00
N LYS A 72 -21.74 -8.28 -16.23
CA LYS A 72 -22.37 -9.30 -17.07
C LYS A 72 -21.43 -10.49 -17.28
N GLN A 73 -20.17 -10.23 -17.65
CA GLN A 73 -19.19 -11.30 -17.87
C GLN A 73 -18.83 -12.03 -16.56
N ALA A 74 -18.70 -11.31 -15.44
CA ALA A 74 -18.42 -11.89 -14.13
C ALA A 74 -19.53 -12.87 -13.73
N ARG A 75 -20.80 -12.49 -13.90
CA ARG A 75 -21.96 -13.38 -13.68
C ARG A 75 -21.94 -14.58 -14.60
N SER A 76 -21.70 -14.38 -15.91
CA SER A 76 -21.60 -15.49 -16.87
C SER A 76 -20.49 -16.48 -16.52
N SER A 77 -19.38 -16.01 -15.95
CA SER A 77 -18.24 -16.87 -15.58
C SER A 77 -18.52 -17.86 -14.44
N ILE A 78 -19.61 -17.64 -13.68
CA ILE A 78 -20.01 -18.49 -12.55
C ILE A 78 -21.41 -19.12 -12.71
N ALA A 79 -22.10 -18.86 -13.82
CA ALA A 79 -23.52 -19.22 -13.97
C ALA A 79 -23.81 -20.70 -13.69
N ASP A 80 -22.92 -21.59 -14.13
CA ASP A 80 -23.05 -23.05 -13.95
C ASP A 80 -22.04 -23.61 -12.93
N ARG A 81 -21.62 -22.77 -11.96
CA ARG A 81 -20.56 -23.09 -10.99
C ARG A 81 -21.05 -22.87 -9.56
N PRO A 82 -21.77 -23.85 -8.98
CA PRO A 82 -22.39 -23.71 -7.66
C PRO A 82 -21.39 -23.49 -6.53
N GLU A 83 -20.11 -23.84 -6.72
CA GLU A 83 -19.03 -23.54 -5.79
C GLU A 83 -18.80 -22.04 -5.58
N PHE A 84 -19.35 -21.19 -6.45
CA PHE A 84 -19.29 -19.72 -6.36
C PHE A 84 -20.64 -19.08 -6.02
N SER A 85 -21.59 -19.87 -5.53
CA SER A 85 -22.93 -19.40 -5.12
C SER A 85 -22.91 -18.35 -4.00
N ASN A 86 -21.79 -18.21 -3.29
CA ASN A 86 -21.58 -17.20 -2.26
C ASN A 86 -21.08 -15.85 -2.77
N ILE A 87 -20.92 -15.68 -4.09
CA ILE A 87 -20.49 -14.42 -4.72
C ILE A 87 -21.70 -13.69 -5.28
N GLU A 88 -21.85 -12.43 -4.90
CA GLU A 88 -22.82 -11.50 -5.45
C GLU A 88 -22.12 -10.41 -6.25
N PHE A 89 -22.31 -10.41 -7.57
CA PHE A 89 -21.80 -9.36 -8.45
C PHE A 89 -22.80 -8.20 -8.56
N ARG A 90 -22.35 -6.97 -8.28
CA ARG A 90 -23.17 -5.75 -8.31
C ARG A 90 -22.56 -4.68 -9.22
N GLN A 91 -23.40 -3.98 -9.97
CA GLN A 91 -22.95 -2.77 -10.67
C GLN A 91 -22.96 -1.60 -9.67
N ALA A 92 -21.77 -1.18 -9.23
CA ALA A 92 -21.59 -0.08 -8.29
C ALA A 92 -20.17 0.47 -8.40
N SER A 93 -19.98 1.75 -8.05
CA SER A 93 -18.65 2.35 -7.94
C SER A 93 -18.08 2.14 -6.53
N ALA A 94 -16.77 2.33 -6.37
CA ALA A 94 -16.10 2.19 -5.08
C ALA A 94 -16.55 3.25 -4.06
N GLU A 95 -17.03 4.39 -4.54
CA GLU A 95 -17.48 5.55 -3.75
C GLU A 95 -18.90 5.40 -3.17
N SER A 96 -19.63 4.35 -3.53
CA SER A 96 -21.05 4.19 -3.17
C SER A 96 -21.34 2.78 -2.68
N LEU A 97 -21.25 2.56 -1.36
CA LEU A 97 -21.54 1.28 -0.69
C LEU A 97 -22.76 1.40 0.24
N ALA A 98 -23.72 2.27 -0.08
CA ALA A 98 -24.84 2.63 0.80
C ALA A 98 -25.73 1.44 1.21
N ASP A 99 -25.79 0.40 0.39
CA ASP A 99 -26.51 -0.86 0.62
C ASP A 99 -25.75 -1.84 1.54
N ILE A 100 -24.50 -1.56 1.85
CA ILE A 100 -23.68 -2.36 2.77
C ILE A 100 -23.82 -1.79 4.19
N PRO A 101 -24.25 -2.59 5.18
CA PRO A 101 -24.40 -2.12 6.56
C PRO A 101 -23.09 -1.64 7.19
N SER A 102 -23.21 -0.74 8.16
CA SER A 102 -22.04 -0.24 8.91
C SER A 102 -21.41 -1.34 9.75
N GLY A 103 -20.08 -1.45 9.70
CA GLY A 103 -19.31 -2.41 10.49
C GLY A 103 -19.59 -3.89 10.19
N SER A 104 -20.14 -4.22 9.01
CA SER A 104 -20.54 -5.59 8.64
C SER A 104 -19.53 -6.31 7.74
N VAL A 105 -18.45 -5.65 7.33
CA VAL A 105 -17.48 -6.19 6.37
C VAL A 105 -16.18 -6.53 7.08
N ASP A 106 -15.70 -7.77 6.90
CA ASP A 106 -14.45 -8.22 7.51
C ASP A 106 -13.23 -7.72 6.73
N ALA A 107 -13.32 -7.76 5.41
CA ALA A 107 -12.27 -7.25 4.53
C ALA A 107 -12.86 -6.51 3.32
N VAL A 108 -12.26 -5.38 2.94
CA VAL A 108 -12.49 -4.72 1.65
C VAL A 108 -11.22 -4.77 0.84
N ILE A 109 -11.32 -5.17 -0.43
CA ILE A 109 -10.17 -5.32 -1.33
C ILE A 109 -10.36 -4.63 -2.67
N ALA A 110 -9.26 -4.26 -3.33
CA ALA A 110 -9.27 -3.82 -4.73
C ALA A 110 -7.96 -4.19 -5.44
N GLY A 111 -8.04 -5.00 -6.50
CA GLY A 111 -6.88 -5.38 -7.31
C GLY A 111 -6.93 -4.74 -8.70
N GLN A 112 -5.86 -4.04 -9.10
CA GLN A 112 -5.82 -3.24 -10.35
C GLN A 112 -6.91 -2.16 -10.50
N ALA A 113 -7.56 -1.73 -9.41
CA ALA A 113 -8.65 -0.75 -9.49
C ALA A 113 -8.43 0.53 -8.68
N ALA A 114 -7.70 0.45 -7.57
CA ALA A 114 -7.64 1.53 -6.58
C ALA A 114 -7.17 2.88 -7.11
N HIS A 115 -6.30 2.90 -8.13
CA HIS A 115 -5.84 4.14 -8.76
C HIS A 115 -6.93 4.93 -9.50
N TRP A 116 -8.11 4.35 -9.72
CA TRP A 116 -9.26 5.06 -10.31
C TRP A 116 -10.18 5.71 -9.28
N PHE A 117 -9.98 5.45 -7.99
CA PHE A 117 -10.93 5.83 -6.96
C PHE A 117 -10.76 7.29 -6.53
N ASP A 118 -11.87 7.89 -6.11
CA ASP A 118 -11.87 9.14 -5.35
C ASP A 118 -11.76 8.85 -3.84
N PHE A 119 -10.52 8.85 -3.32
CA PHE A 119 -10.26 8.51 -1.93
C PHE A 119 -10.86 9.48 -0.91
N ALA A 120 -11.22 10.71 -1.31
CA ALA A 120 -11.97 11.61 -0.43
C ALA A 120 -13.38 11.07 -0.12
N LYS A 121 -13.93 10.22 -0.99
CA LYS A 121 -15.24 9.55 -0.82
C LYS A 121 -15.11 8.10 -0.38
N VAL A 122 -14.09 7.39 -0.88
CA VAL A 122 -13.88 5.98 -0.54
C VAL A 122 -13.50 5.82 0.94
N TRP A 123 -12.55 6.59 1.49
CA TRP A 123 -12.14 6.42 2.89
C TRP A 123 -13.29 6.53 3.91
N PRO A 124 -14.22 7.50 3.79
CA PRO A 124 -15.44 7.53 4.60
C PRO A 124 -16.28 6.25 4.50
N GLU A 125 -16.52 5.75 3.28
CA GLU A 125 -17.30 4.52 3.08
C GLU A 125 -16.61 3.30 3.69
N LEU A 126 -15.30 3.13 3.50
CA LEU A 126 -14.54 2.05 4.13
C LEU A 126 -14.59 2.15 5.66
N SER A 127 -14.42 3.36 6.19
CA SER A 127 -14.50 3.62 7.64
C SER A 127 -15.90 3.33 8.19
N ARG A 128 -16.95 3.40 7.37
CA ARG A 128 -18.32 3.03 7.75
C ARG A 128 -18.53 1.51 7.70
N VAL A 129 -18.22 0.86 6.59
CA VAL A 129 -18.61 -0.55 6.34
C VAL A 129 -17.68 -1.58 6.97
N VAL A 130 -16.39 -1.28 7.11
CA VAL A 130 -15.41 -2.22 7.65
C VAL A 130 -15.60 -2.32 9.16
N ARG A 131 -15.68 -3.54 9.69
CA ARG A 131 -15.75 -3.77 11.14
C ARG A 131 -14.46 -3.32 11.83
N LYS A 132 -14.48 -3.20 13.15
CA LYS A 132 -13.25 -2.97 13.92
C LYS A 132 -12.26 -4.10 13.69
N GLU A 133 -10.99 -3.74 13.57
CA GLU A 133 -9.89 -4.66 13.26
C GLU A 133 -10.05 -5.36 11.90
N GLY A 134 -11.02 -4.94 11.09
CA GLY A 134 -11.21 -5.41 9.73
C GLY A 134 -10.15 -4.83 8.81
N THR A 135 -9.97 -5.48 7.66
CA THR A 135 -8.86 -5.20 6.74
C THR A 135 -9.32 -4.39 5.53
N VAL A 136 -8.48 -3.46 5.09
CA VAL A 136 -8.49 -2.97 3.70
C VAL A 136 -7.21 -3.40 3.02
N ALA A 137 -7.30 -3.80 1.75
CA ALA A 137 -6.13 -4.14 0.95
C ALA A 137 -6.28 -3.71 -0.51
N PHE A 138 -5.34 -2.90 -0.99
CA PHE A 138 -5.31 -2.42 -2.36
C PHE A 138 -4.01 -2.83 -3.03
N TRP A 139 -4.10 -3.32 -4.26
CA TRP A 139 -2.90 -3.68 -4.99
C TRP A 139 -2.95 -3.32 -6.47
N GLY A 140 -1.78 -3.18 -7.04
CA GLY A 140 -1.53 -2.66 -8.37
C GLY A 140 -0.26 -3.28 -8.96
N TYR A 141 -0.19 -3.37 -10.27
CA TYR A 141 1.03 -3.71 -11.00
C TYR A 141 1.17 -2.80 -12.20
N LYS A 142 2.41 -2.50 -12.56
CA LYS A 142 2.79 -1.55 -13.60
C LYS A 142 3.97 -2.09 -14.39
N ASP A 143 4.18 -1.46 -15.53
CA ASP A 143 5.45 -1.39 -16.25
C ASP A 143 6.17 -2.74 -16.28
N ASN A 144 5.60 -3.68 -17.04
CA ASN A 144 6.26 -4.95 -17.24
C ASN A 144 7.61 -4.76 -17.91
N ILE A 145 8.57 -5.58 -17.51
CA ILE A 145 9.88 -5.65 -18.13
C ILE A 145 10.12 -7.02 -18.73
N PHE A 146 11.03 -7.08 -19.70
CA PHE A 146 11.62 -8.32 -20.17
C PHE A 146 12.92 -8.56 -19.40
N VAL A 147 12.91 -9.53 -18.48
CA VAL A 147 14.09 -9.90 -17.71
C VAL A 147 15.22 -10.33 -18.66
N GLU A 148 16.44 -9.87 -18.42
CA GLU A 148 17.62 -10.10 -19.26
C GLU A 148 17.57 -9.50 -20.68
N HIS A 149 16.51 -8.74 -21.01
CA HIS A 149 16.35 -8.03 -22.28
C HIS A 149 16.12 -6.52 -22.05
N PRO A 150 17.16 -5.78 -21.60
CA PRO A 150 17.05 -4.36 -21.29
C PRO A 150 16.68 -3.50 -22.51
N LYS A 151 17.06 -3.92 -23.72
CA LYS A 151 16.72 -3.17 -24.95
C LYS A 151 15.25 -3.32 -25.30
N ALA A 152 14.72 -4.55 -25.31
CA ALA A 152 13.28 -4.78 -25.47
C ALA A 152 12.46 -4.01 -24.40
N THR A 153 12.91 -4.01 -23.15
CA THR A 153 12.27 -3.24 -22.06
C THR A 153 12.25 -1.74 -22.36
N ALA A 154 13.37 -1.15 -22.81
CA ALA A 154 13.43 0.26 -23.15
C ALA A 154 12.52 0.62 -24.35
N ILE A 155 12.41 -0.28 -25.33
CA ILE A 155 11.50 -0.11 -26.47
C ILE A 155 10.05 -0.12 -25.99
N LEU A 156 9.65 -1.09 -25.17
CA LEU A 156 8.31 -1.13 -24.58
C LEU A 156 7.98 0.16 -23.83
N ASP A 157 8.89 0.64 -22.97
CA ASP A 157 8.69 1.87 -22.21
C ASP A 157 8.49 3.08 -23.13
N ARG A 158 9.32 3.21 -24.19
CA ARG A 158 9.18 4.27 -25.19
C ARG A 158 7.81 4.23 -25.87
N TYR A 159 7.39 3.09 -26.40
CA TYR A 159 6.09 2.97 -27.09
C TYR A 159 4.92 3.20 -26.14
N CYS A 160 5.06 2.81 -24.87
CA CYS A 160 4.04 3.02 -23.86
C CYS A 160 3.94 4.48 -23.40
N TYR A 161 5.03 5.25 -23.35
CA TYR A 161 5.05 6.53 -22.61
C TYR A 161 5.60 7.73 -23.35
N SER A 162 6.28 7.54 -24.48
CA SER A 162 6.67 8.65 -25.33
C SER A 162 5.44 9.43 -25.80
N ILE A 163 5.59 10.75 -25.87
CA ILE A 163 4.57 11.68 -26.40
C ILE A 163 4.79 11.98 -27.89
N GLU A 164 5.77 11.31 -28.51
CA GLU A 164 5.98 11.36 -29.96
C GLU A 164 4.74 10.86 -30.72
N GLU A 165 4.58 11.35 -31.94
CA GLU A 165 3.50 10.92 -32.82
C GLU A 165 3.53 9.40 -33.04
N GLY A 166 2.35 8.78 -33.04
CA GLY A 166 2.20 7.33 -33.21
C GLY A 166 2.36 6.50 -31.93
N MET A 167 2.81 7.09 -30.80
CA MET A 167 3.04 6.36 -29.55
C MET A 167 1.79 6.31 -28.65
N MET A 168 1.77 5.36 -27.69
CA MET A 168 0.63 5.20 -26.77
C MET A 168 0.62 6.18 -25.59
N GLY A 169 1.70 6.94 -25.35
CA GLY A 169 1.86 7.81 -24.19
C GLY A 169 0.66 8.73 -23.90
N PRO A 170 0.17 9.51 -24.89
CA PRO A 170 -0.97 10.41 -24.71
C PRO A 170 -2.31 9.72 -24.39
N TYR A 171 -2.40 8.40 -24.59
CA TYR A 171 -3.65 7.63 -24.50
C TYR A 171 -3.86 6.94 -23.15
N TRP A 172 -2.89 7.05 -22.23
CA TRP A 172 -3.08 6.67 -20.83
C TRP A 172 -4.01 7.66 -20.11
N GLU A 173 -5.10 7.15 -19.52
CA GLU A 173 -6.01 7.99 -18.73
C GLU A 173 -5.32 8.45 -17.43
N GLN A 174 -5.31 9.76 -17.22
CA GLN A 174 -4.69 10.43 -16.06
C GLN A 174 -5.77 11.03 -15.14
N PRO A 175 -5.50 11.19 -13.83
CA PRO A 175 -4.24 10.88 -13.13
C PRO A 175 -4.03 9.40 -12.79
N GLY A 176 -5.00 8.52 -13.07
CA GLY A 176 -5.00 7.13 -12.63
C GLY A 176 -3.75 6.34 -13.02
N ARG A 177 -3.22 6.51 -14.25
CA ARG A 177 -1.98 5.83 -14.64
C ARG A 177 -0.79 6.30 -13.81
N ASN A 178 -0.64 7.59 -13.55
CA ASN A 178 0.46 8.11 -12.72
C ASN A 178 0.39 7.58 -11.29
N LYS A 179 -0.81 7.51 -10.69
CA LYS A 179 -1.01 6.94 -9.35
C LYS A 179 -0.53 5.50 -9.26
N LEU A 180 -0.84 4.69 -10.27
CA LEU A 180 -0.39 3.30 -10.37
C LEU A 180 1.13 3.22 -10.61
N ARG A 181 1.67 4.11 -11.47
CA ARG A 181 3.10 4.17 -11.74
C ARG A 181 3.94 4.58 -10.54
N ASP A 182 3.37 5.43 -9.70
CA ASP A 182 3.93 5.86 -8.42
C ASP A 182 3.50 4.94 -7.27
N LEU A 183 3.27 3.64 -7.54
CA LEU A 183 3.04 2.61 -6.53
C LEU A 183 2.02 3.00 -5.44
N TYR A 184 0.94 3.69 -5.82
CA TYR A 184 -0.13 4.11 -4.90
C TYR A 184 0.35 5.01 -3.74
N ARG A 185 1.45 5.78 -3.90
CA ARG A 185 1.99 6.64 -2.84
C ARG A 185 0.98 7.63 -2.26
N GLU A 186 0.18 8.24 -3.12
CA GLU A 186 -0.87 9.19 -2.71
C GLU A 186 -2.07 8.52 -1.99
N ILE A 187 -2.23 7.20 -2.09
CA ILE A 187 -3.31 6.47 -1.43
C ILE A 187 -2.88 6.21 0.01
N VAL A 188 -3.19 7.12 0.93
CA VAL A 188 -2.78 7.02 2.34
C VAL A 188 -4.00 6.67 3.21
N PRO A 189 -3.98 5.54 3.95
CA PRO A 189 -5.01 5.25 4.96
C PRO A 189 -5.03 6.35 6.04
N PRO A 190 -6.18 6.94 6.39
CA PRO A 190 -6.26 7.99 7.40
C PRO A 190 -5.83 7.49 8.79
N ALA A 191 -4.80 8.10 9.37
CA ALA A 191 -4.16 7.64 10.60
C ALA A 191 -5.10 7.67 11.82
N GLU A 192 -6.15 8.50 11.81
CA GLU A 192 -7.15 8.57 12.87
C GLU A 192 -8.01 7.29 12.98
N GLY A 193 -8.22 6.59 11.87
CA GLY A 193 -9.12 5.42 11.79
C GLY A 193 -8.44 4.11 11.46
N TRP A 194 -7.18 4.15 11.01
CA TRP A 194 -6.47 3.00 10.45
C TRP A 194 -5.09 2.83 11.08
N GLU A 195 -4.66 1.59 11.22
CA GLU A 195 -3.39 1.18 11.83
C GLU A 195 -2.77 -0.01 11.11
N GLY A 196 -1.53 -0.35 11.49
CA GLY A 196 -0.81 -1.48 10.93
C GLY A 196 -0.56 -1.34 9.43
N VAL A 197 -0.38 -0.12 8.93
CA VAL A 197 -0.25 0.14 7.50
C VAL A 197 1.01 -0.54 6.97
N GLU A 198 0.84 -1.46 6.02
CA GLU A 198 1.94 -2.14 5.33
C GLU A 198 1.91 -1.80 3.85
N ARG A 199 3.07 -1.48 3.29
CA ARG A 199 3.29 -1.36 1.83
C ARG A 199 4.35 -2.36 1.41
N LYS A 200 3.92 -3.36 0.65
CA LYS A 200 4.82 -4.33 0.01
C LYS A 200 4.98 -3.94 -1.45
N GLU A 201 6.21 -3.63 -1.83
CA GLU A 201 6.51 -3.08 -3.15
C GLU A 201 7.57 -3.92 -3.86
N TYR A 202 7.50 -3.87 -5.18
CA TYR A 202 8.52 -4.43 -6.05
C TYR A 202 8.77 -3.47 -7.21
N GLU A 203 10.04 -3.20 -7.47
CA GLU A 203 10.50 -2.55 -8.69
C GLU A 203 11.45 -3.50 -9.41
N PRO A 204 11.06 -4.06 -10.57
CA PRO A 204 11.83 -5.10 -11.23
C PRO A 204 13.11 -4.53 -11.86
N ALA A 205 14.10 -5.39 -12.05
CA ALA A 205 15.35 -5.06 -12.73
C ALA A 205 15.55 -5.98 -13.94
N THR A 206 16.08 -5.43 -15.03
CA THR A 206 16.37 -6.20 -16.26
C THR A 206 17.63 -7.04 -16.15
N THR A 207 18.42 -6.89 -15.08
CA THR A 207 19.72 -7.57 -14.88
C THR A 207 19.61 -9.04 -14.48
N GLY A 208 18.41 -9.55 -14.26
CA GLY A 208 18.18 -10.96 -13.93
C GLY A 208 16.87 -11.16 -13.17
N LYS A 209 16.40 -12.40 -13.15
CA LYS A 209 15.15 -12.78 -12.48
C LYS A 209 15.21 -12.45 -10.99
N GLN A 210 14.19 -11.75 -10.51
CA GLN A 210 14.02 -11.35 -9.11
C GLN A 210 15.21 -10.54 -8.56
N LYS A 211 15.92 -9.80 -9.43
CA LYS A 211 17.02 -8.90 -9.05
C LYS A 211 16.56 -7.46 -8.81
N GLY A 212 15.25 -7.21 -8.88
CA GLY A 212 14.65 -5.93 -8.53
C GLY A 212 14.76 -5.58 -7.04
N LYS A 213 14.23 -4.42 -6.67
CA LYS A 213 14.14 -3.99 -5.26
C LYS A 213 12.77 -4.37 -4.70
N GLY A 214 12.76 -5.01 -3.54
CA GLY A 214 11.53 -5.41 -2.84
C GLY A 214 11.12 -6.87 -3.07
N GLU A 215 9.87 -7.20 -2.76
CA GLU A 215 9.36 -8.58 -2.77
C GLU A 215 8.58 -8.86 -4.06
N VAL A 216 9.00 -9.85 -4.85
CA VAL A 216 8.36 -10.15 -6.14
C VAL A 216 6.93 -10.65 -5.93
N VAL A 217 5.96 -9.83 -6.31
CA VAL A 217 4.53 -10.17 -6.25
C VAL A 217 4.04 -10.79 -7.55
N MET A 218 4.57 -10.34 -8.69
CA MET A 218 4.09 -10.74 -10.01
C MET A 218 5.23 -10.98 -10.98
N ALA A 219 5.33 -12.22 -11.43
CA ALA A 219 6.24 -12.68 -12.48
C ALA A 219 5.56 -13.79 -13.27
N LYS A 220 5.86 -13.89 -14.56
CA LYS A 220 5.28 -14.92 -15.43
C LYS A 220 6.23 -15.22 -16.59
N ARG A 221 6.46 -16.50 -16.85
CA ARG A 221 7.05 -16.94 -18.12
C ARG A 221 5.98 -16.92 -19.19
N MET A 222 6.25 -16.24 -20.29
CA MET A 222 5.30 -15.98 -21.37
C MET A 222 5.98 -16.19 -22.71
N THR A 223 5.23 -16.64 -23.72
CA THR A 223 5.72 -16.54 -25.09
C THR A 223 5.65 -15.09 -25.57
N LEU A 224 6.47 -14.68 -26.54
CA LEU A 224 6.35 -13.35 -27.13
C LEU A 224 4.97 -13.11 -27.76
N ARG A 225 4.30 -14.16 -28.26
CA ARG A 225 2.88 -14.11 -28.66
C ARG A 225 1.94 -13.71 -27.51
N ASP A 226 2.15 -14.28 -26.32
CA ASP A 226 1.34 -13.94 -25.16
C ASP A 226 1.60 -12.49 -24.72
N VAL A 227 2.84 -12.01 -24.84
CA VAL A 227 3.20 -10.61 -24.53
C VAL A 227 2.59 -9.64 -25.54
N GLU A 228 2.57 -10.01 -26.84
CA GLU A 228 1.87 -9.28 -27.90
C GLU A 228 0.38 -9.14 -27.56
N GLY A 229 -0.29 -10.25 -27.25
CA GLY A 229 -1.69 -10.24 -26.81
C GLY A 229 -1.92 -9.41 -25.54
N TYR A 230 -1.03 -9.53 -24.54
CA TYR A 230 -1.09 -8.74 -23.31
C TYR A 230 -1.00 -7.24 -23.56
N THR A 231 -0.07 -6.80 -24.42
CA THR A 231 0.13 -5.39 -24.77
C THR A 231 -1.13 -4.80 -25.41
N ARG A 232 -1.81 -5.58 -26.26
CA ARG A 232 -3.07 -5.19 -26.92
C ARG A 232 -4.27 -5.08 -25.97
N THR A 233 -4.13 -5.47 -24.70
CA THR A 233 -5.18 -5.25 -23.69
C THR A 233 -4.96 -3.97 -22.87
N PHE A 234 -3.86 -3.25 -23.07
CA PHE A 234 -3.60 -1.98 -22.38
C PHE A 234 -4.70 -0.95 -22.71
N SER A 235 -5.15 -0.21 -21.69
CA SER A 235 -6.13 0.86 -21.92
C SER A 235 -5.60 1.91 -22.88
N ALA A 236 -4.29 2.21 -22.84
CA ALA A 236 -3.66 3.11 -23.80
C ALA A 236 -3.68 2.55 -25.23
N PHE A 237 -3.43 1.26 -25.43
CA PHE A 237 -3.58 0.65 -26.76
C PHE A 237 -5.03 0.76 -27.26
N ILE A 238 -6.01 0.42 -26.43
CA ILE A 238 -7.42 0.50 -26.80
C ILE A 238 -7.80 1.93 -27.20
N ASN A 239 -7.41 2.92 -26.40
CA ASN A 239 -7.67 4.33 -26.69
C ASN A 239 -6.89 4.82 -27.93
N TRP A 240 -5.66 4.34 -28.14
CA TRP A 240 -4.85 4.63 -29.32
C TRP A 240 -5.50 4.06 -30.59
N ALA A 241 -5.96 2.80 -30.55
CA ALA A 241 -6.57 2.13 -31.68
C ALA A 241 -7.90 2.79 -32.07
N GLU A 242 -8.70 3.24 -31.10
CA GLU A 242 -9.91 4.01 -31.36
C GLU A 242 -9.62 5.36 -32.04
N ALA A 243 -8.51 6.01 -31.69
CA ALA A 243 -8.09 7.26 -32.32
C ALA A 243 -7.41 7.05 -33.69
N ASN A 244 -7.01 5.82 -34.02
CA ASN A 244 -6.32 5.45 -35.24
C ASN A 244 -7.04 4.28 -35.95
N PRO A 245 -8.32 4.42 -36.35
CA PRO A 245 -9.13 3.32 -36.85
C PRO A 245 -8.61 2.70 -38.17
N ASP A 246 -7.79 3.43 -38.91
CA ASP A 246 -7.16 2.96 -40.15
C ASP A 246 -5.91 2.10 -39.88
N LYS A 247 -5.34 2.17 -38.68
CA LYS A 247 -4.17 1.37 -38.26
C LYS A 247 -4.63 0.08 -37.62
N LYS A 248 -4.76 -0.96 -38.46
CA LYS A 248 -5.17 -2.31 -38.04
C LYS A 248 -4.01 -3.27 -37.96
N ALA A 249 -4.09 -4.20 -37.01
CA ALA A 249 -3.06 -5.21 -36.81
C ALA A 249 -2.80 -6.04 -38.07
N ARG A 250 -1.54 -6.40 -38.34
CA ARG A 250 -1.18 -7.20 -39.53
C ARG A 250 -1.86 -8.57 -39.53
N HIS A 251 -2.00 -9.20 -38.36
CA HIS A 251 -2.66 -10.51 -38.24
C HIS A 251 -4.18 -10.46 -38.47
N GLU A 252 -4.79 -9.27 -38.43
CA GLU A 252 -6.20 -9.02 -38.78
C GLU A 252 -6.36 -8.57 -40.25
N GLY A 253 -5.29 -8.58 -41.03
CA GLY A 253 -5.28 -8.17 -42.44
C GLY A 253 -5.06 -6.66 -42.67
N GLY A 254 -4.61 -5.92 -41.67
CA GLY A 254 -4.19 -4.52 -41.80
C GLY A 254 -2.74 -4.34 -42.24
N GLU A 255 -2.32 -3.07 -42.41
CA GLU A 255 -0.92 -2.72 -42.72
C GLU A 255 0.01 -2.75 -41.49
N GLY A 256 -0.57 -2.72 -40.28
CA GLY A 256 0.15 -2.70 -39.02
C GLY A 256 -0.33 -1.60 -38.09
N ASP A 257 -0.26 -1.90 -36.80
CA ASP A 257 -0.54 -0.95 -35.72
C ASP A 257 0.64 -0.76 -34.78
N VAL A 258 0.48 0.10 -33.76
CA VAL A 258 1.55 0.46 -32.83
C VAL A 258 2.16 -0.74 -32.08
N VAL A 259 1.41 -1.82 -31.88
CA VAL A 259 1.98 -3.02 -31.25
C VAL A 259 2.77 -3.83 -32.25
N ASP A 260 2.35 -3.88 -33.52
CA ASP A 260 3.14 -4.50 -34.57
C ASP A 260 4.50 -3.78 -34.74
N ASP A 261 4.48 -2.43 -34.76
CA ASP A 261 5.70 -1.60 -34.85
C ASP A 261 6.61 -1.79 -33.62
N LEU A 262 6.03 -1.86 -32.42
CA LEU A 262 6.74 -2.17 -31.18
C LEU A 262 7.49 -3.51 -31.26
N PHE A 263 6.85 -4.55 -31.79
CA PHE A 263 7.48 -5.86 -31.90
C PHE A 263 8.53 -5.89 -33.00
N ASP A 264 8.34 -5.19 -34.12
CA ASP A 264 9.38 -5.06 -35.15
C ASP A 264 10.67 -4.45 -34.58
N ASP A 265 10.55 -3.38 -33.79
CA ASP A 265 11.68 -2.72 -33.15
C ASP A 265 12.36 -3.65 -32.11
N MET A 266 11.58 -4.40 -31.33
CA MET A 266 12.12 -5.37 -30.38
C MET A 266 12.89 -6.50 -31.09
N LEU A 267 12.33 -7.06 -32.16
CA LEU A 267 12.96 -8.09 -32.97
C LEU A 267 14.24 -7.57 -33.62
N ALA A 268 14.27 -6.32 -34.08
CA ALA A 268 15.47 -5.70 -34.61
C ALA A 268 16.57 -5.52 -33.55
N ALA A 269 16.19 -5.25 -32.30
CA ALA A 269 17.10 -4.97 -31.20
C ALA A 269 17.66 -6.21 -30.49
N GLU A 270 16.93 -7.35 -30.53
CA GLU A 270 17.27 -8.60 -29.85
C GLU A 270 17.73 -9.67 -30.87
N PRO A 271 19.05 -9.95 -31.00
CA PRO A 271 19.59 -10.79 -32.08
C PRO A 271 18.99 -12.20 -32.13
N LYS A 272 18.79 -12.84 -30.97
CA LYS A 272 18.19 -14.19 -30.89
C LYS A 272 16.74 -14.20 -31.36
N TRP A 273 16.00 -13.11 -31.13
CA TRP A 273 14.61 -13.01 -31.55
C TRP A 273 14.53 -12.77 -33.05
N LYS A 274 15.44 -11.95 -33.59
CA LYS A 274 15.62 -11.76 -35.03
C LYS A 274 15.94 -13.07 -35.76
N GLU A 275 16.89 -13.84 -35.24
CA GLU A 275 17.33 -15.11 -35.82
C GLU A 275 16.23 -16.17 -35.87
N ALA A 276 15.25 -16.10 -34.97
CA ALA A 276 14.12 -17.02 -34.95
C ALA A 276 13.17 -16.84 -36.15
N GLY A 277 13.27 -15.74 -36.90
CA GLY A 277 12.45 -15.48 -38.08
C GLY A 277 10.96 -15.57 -37.76
N GLU A 278 10.20 -16.32 -38.57
CA GLU A 278 8.75 -16.49 -38.39
C GLU A 278 8.34 -17.13 -37.04
N ASN A 279 9.27 -17.81 -36.36
CA ASN A 279 9.02 -18.50 -35.10
C ASN A 279 9.26 -17.62 -33.85
N TRP A 280 9.53 -16.31 -34.01
CA TRP A 280 9.80 -15.43 -32.85
C TRP A 280 8.68 -15.44 -31.82
N ARG A 281 7.43 -15.65 -32.25
CA ARG A 281 6.24 -15.70 -31.40
C ARG A 281 6.27 -16.83 -30.36
N ASP A 282 7.07 -17.87 -30.61
CA ASP A 282 7.16 -19.04 -29.72
C ASP A 282 8.34 -18.93 -28.74
N ILE A 283 9.13 -17.85 -28.82
CA ILE A 283 10.20 -17.56 -27.86
C ILE A 283 9.57 -17.27 -26.50
N GLU A 284 10.07 -17.97 -25.48
CA GLU A 284 9.69 -17.73 -24.09
C GLU A 284 10.60 -16.70 -23.44
N VAL A 285 9.99 -15.78 -22.70
CA VAL A 285 10.63 -14.73 -21.93
C VAL A 285 10.11 -14.74 -20.50
N GLU A 286 10.97 -14.32 -19.57
CA GLU A 286 10.57 -14.07 -18.19
C GLU A 286 10.11 -12.60 -18.07
N MET A 287 8.86 -12.42 -17.66
CA MET A 287 8.26 -11.12 -17.46
C MET A 287 8.11 -10.84 -15.96
N GLU A 288 8.43 -9.62 -15.55
CA GLU A 288 8.23 -9.13 -14.19
C GLU A 288 7.56 -7.75 -14.22
N TRP A 289 6.80 -7.44 -13.17
CA TRP A 289 6.05 -6.18 -13.07
C TRP A 289 6.43 -5.41 -11.82
N GLY A 290 6.54 -4.09 -11.95
CA GLY A 290 6.49 -3.21 -10.78
C GLY A 290 5.16 -3.42 -10.06
N SER A 291 5.13 -3.45 -8.74
CA SER A 291 3.89 -3.76 -8.00
C SER A 291 3.86 -3.17 -6.61
N VAL A 292 2.64 -3.01 -6.11
CA VAL A 292 2.35 -2.57 -4.74
C VAL A 292 1.20 -3.37 -4.17
N MET A 293 1.30 -3.71 -2.89
CA MET A 293 0.21 -4.15 -2.03
C MET A 293 0.21 -3.25 -0.79
N LEU A 294 -0.80 -2.40 -0.68
CA LEU A 294 -1.10 -1.56 0.48
C LEU A 294 -2.16 -2.28 1.33
N MET A 295 -1.89 -2.45 2.62
CA MET A 295 -2.84 -3.04 3.56
C MET A 295 -2.94 -2.17 4.81
N ALA A 296 -4.14 -2.08 5.39
CA ALA A 296 -4.36 -1.42 6.68
C ALA A 296 -5.47 -2.14 7.46
N ARG A 297 -5.47 -1.99 8.79
CA ARG A 297 -6.55 -2.46 9.66
C ARG A 297 -7.29 -1.29 10.28
N LYS A 298 -8.60 -1.43 10.45
CA LYS A 298 -9.41 -0.41 11.12
C LYS A 298 -9.14 -0.44 12.62
N LYS A 299 -8.77 0.71 13.21
CA LYS A 299 -8.49 0.84 14.64
C LYS A 299 -9.67 0.37 15.50
N ASN A 300 -9.37 -0.33 16.59
CA ASN A 300 -10.35 -0.57 17.64
C ASN A 300 -10.33 0.58 18.66
N LEU A 301 -10.96 1.70 18.29
CA LEU A 301 -11.02 2.90 19.14
C LEU A 301 -11.66 2.67 20.52
N ILE A 302 -12.49 1.62 20.67
CA ILE A 302 -13.06 1.27 21.99
C ILE A 302 -12.02 0.62 22.90
N MET A 303 -11.20 -0.32 22.40
CA MET A 303 -10.11 -0.89 23.21
C MET A 303 -9.10 0.18 23.62
N ALA A 304 -8.77 1.11 22.72
CA ALA A 304 -7.94 2.27 23.07
C ALA A 304 -8.58 3.06 24.24
N SER A 305 -9.89 3.37 24.16
CA SER A 305 -10.59 4.09 25.24
C SER A 305 -10.70 3.32 26.57
N THR A 306 -10.81 1.99 26.54
CA THR A 306 -10.82 1.15 27.74
C THR A 306 -9.43 1.13 28.38
N ASN A 307 -8.39 0.95 27.57
CA ASN A 307 -6.99 1.01 28.02
C ASN A 307 -6.66 2.40 28.60
N TYR A 308 -7.15 3.48 28.00
CA TYR A 308 -6.95 4.84 28.53
C TYR A 308 -7.70 5.09 29.83
N LYS A 309 -8.89 4.51 30.02
CA LYS A 309 -9.61 4.60 31.31
C LYS A 309 -8.89 3.81 32.39
N GLU A 310 -8.34 2.64 32.07
CA GLU A 310 -7.54 1.83 32.98
C GLU A 310 -6.24 2.55 33.35
N ALA A 311 -5.52 3.11 32.36
CA ALA A 311 -4.35 3.96 32.60
C ALA A 311 -4.73 5.16 33.49
N PHE A 312 -5.80 5.89 33.17
CA PHE A 312 -6.26 7.01 33.98
C PHE A 312 -6.55 6.58 35.43
N ALA A 313 -7.18 5.42 35.64
CA ALA A 313 -7.47 4.89 36.96
C ALA A 313 -6.20 4.54 37.76
N LEU A 314 -5.09 4.14 37.11
CA LEU A 314 -3.80 3.92 37.78
C LEU A 314 -3.17 5.22 38.31
N PHE A 315 -3.45 6.35 37.66
CA PHE A 315 -2.94 7.67 38.06
C PHE A 315 -3.87 8.42 39.03
N ASP A 316 -5.13 7.99 39.16
CA ASP A 316 -6.06 8.48 40.19
C ASP A 316 -5.73 7.86 41.56
N LYS A 317 -4.70 8.41 42.21
CA LYS A 317 -4.23 7.95 43.53
C LYS A 317 -5.28 8.11 44.65
N ARG A 318 -6.33 8.91 44.44
CA ARG A 318 -7.34 9.24 45.47
C ARG A 318 -8.68 8.54 45.24
N GLY A 319 -8.88 7.90 44.08
CA GLY A 319 -10.14 7.26 43.70
C GLY A 319 -11.29 8.26 43.51
N ASN A 320 -11.00 9.53 43.24
CA ASN A 320 -12.00 10.59 43.10
C ASN A 320 -12.29 10.95 41.63
N GLN A 321 -11.85 10.11 40.70
CA GLN A 321 -11.93 10.27 39.24
C GLN A 321 -11.20 11.49 38.72
N ARG A 322 -10.18 11.97 39.45
CA ARG A 322 -9.35 13.10 39.05
C ARG A 322 -7.87 12.76 39.19
N VAL A 323 -7.08 13.25 38.26
CA VAL A 323 -5.63 13.07 38.23
C VAL A 323 -4.99 14.44 38.41
N ALA A 324 -3.95 14.51 39.25
CA ALA A 324 -3.20 15.75 39.46
C ALA A 324 -2.53 16.21 38.16
N ILE A 325 -2.46 17.53 37.94
CA ILE A 325 -1.94 18.08 36.69
C ILE A 325 -0.51 17.61 36.38
N ASP A 326 0.34 17.50 37.41
CA ASP A 326 1.75 17.07 37.30
C ASP A 326 1.90 15.65 36.71
N SER A 327 0.84 14.83 36.76
CA SER A 327 0.83 13.47 36.19
C SER A 327 0.41 13.45 34.71
N LEU A 328 0.07 14.58 34.09
CA LEU A 328 -0.46 14.64 32.72
C LEU A 328 0.55 14.06 31.71
N GLY A 329 1.83 14.46 31.83
CA GLY A 329 2.89 13.98 30.95
C GLY A 329 3.07 12.47 31.02
N ASP A 330 3.16 11.93 32.24
CA ASP A 330 3.35 10.49 32.47
C ASP A 330 2.13 9.68 32.02
N LEU A 331 0.92 10.19 32.23
CA LEU A 331 -0.30 9.55 31.77
C LEU A 331 -0.42 9.56 30.24
N LEU A 332 -0.01 10.64 29.56
CA LEU A 332 0.08 10.67 28.10
C LEU A 332 1.08 9.64 27.58
N ARG A 333 2.24 9.50 28.23
CA ARG A 333 3.25 8.49 27.90
C ARG A 333 2.77 7.07 28.15
N ALA A 334 2.08 6.83 29.26
CA ALA A 334 1.44 5.54 29.55
C ALA A 334 0.38 5.15 28.50
N CYS A 335 -0.22 6.15 27.83
CA CYS A 335 -1.15 5.97 26.72
C CYS A 335 -0.45 5.96 25.33
N GLY A 336 0.88 5.81 25.30
CA GLY A 336 1.67 5.67 24.07
C GLY A 336 1.93 6.97 23.31
N GLN A 337 1.68 8.14 23.92
CA GLN A 337 2.03 9.44 23.32
C GLN A 337 3.44 9.86 23.75
N ASN A 338 4.15 10.60 22.90
CA ASN A 338 5.48 11.11 23.23
C ASN A 338 5.56 12.65 23.20
N PRO A 339 4.85 13.37 24.09
CA PRO A 339 4.91 14.82 24.14
C PRO A 339 6.24 15.32 24.75
N THR A 340 6.72 16.44 24.22
CA THR A 340 7.84 17.20 24.82
C THR A 340 7.42 17.86 26.14
N LEU A 341 8.37 18.15 27.03
CA LEU A 341 8.14 18.92 28.26
C LEU A 341 7.60 20.32 27.97
N SER A 342 7.98 20.93 26.84
CA SER A 342 7.38 22.19 26.39
C SER A 342 5.90 22.02 26.03
N GLU A 343 5.55 20.98 25.27
CA GLU A 343 4.16 20.70 24.91
C GLU A 343 3.31 20.35 26.12
N ILE A 344 3.83 19.57 27.07
CA ILE A 344 3.14 19.27 28.34
C ILE A 344 2.81 20.58 29.06
N ARG A 345 3.80 21.45 29.26
CA ARG A 345 3.60 22.76 29.92
C ARG A 345 2.57 23.62 29.21
N ASP A 346 2.52 23.56 27.88
CA ASP A 346 1.50 24.29 27.12
C ASP A 346 0.10 23.69 27.27
N LEU A 347 -0.01 22.36 27.36
CA LEU A 347 -1.27 21.68 27.62
C LEU A 347 -1.81 21.99 29.02
N GLU A 348 -0.94 22.02 30.03
CA GLU A 348 -1.31 22.24 31.43
C GLU A 348 -1.96 23.62 31.69
N LYS A 349 -1.60 24.65 30.91
CA LYS A 349 -2.11 26.02 31.06
C LYS A 349 -3.63 26.13 31.07
N ASN A 350 -4.34 25.20 30.42
CA ASN A 350 -5.79 25.26 30.22
C ASN A 350 -6.58 24.21 31.02
N VAL A 351 -5.93 23.46 31.91
CA VAL A 351 -6.50 22.23 32.50
C VAL A 351 -6.81 22.38 34.00
N GLY A 352 -6.16 23.33 34.69
CA GLY A 352 -6.34 23.56 36.14
C GLY A 352 -5.39 22.69 36.98
N SER A 353 -5.59 22.62 38.30
CA SER A 353 -4.71 21.86 39.22
C SER A 353 -4.89 20.33 39.14
N ASP A 354 -6.04 19.88 38.62
CA ASP A 354 -6.36 18.48 38.39
C ASP A 354 -7.36 18.35 37.23
N PHE A 355 -7.52 17.14 36.68
CA PHE A 355 -8.39 16.90 35.53
C PHE A 355 -9.12 15.57 35.61
N ASP A 356 -10.30 15.51 34.98
CA ASP A 356 -11.09 14.29 34.83
C ASP A 356 -10.79 13.56 33.51
N PHE A 357 -11.34 12.36 33.35
CA PHE A 357 -11.14 11.54 32.15
C PHE A 357 -11.67 12.22 30.87
N GLU A 358 -12.73 13.03 30.96
CA GLU A 358 -13.26 13.72 29.78
C GLU A 358 -12.27 14.78 29.29
N THR A 359 -11.69 15.55 30.22
CA THR A 359 -10.65 16.53 29.95
C THR A 359 -9.40 15.85 29.40
N PHE A 360 -8.96 14.76 30.00
CA PHE A 360 -7.84 13.96 29.50
C PHE A 360 -8.08 13.45 28.08
N SER A 361 -9.27 12.91 27.81
CA SER A 361 -9.63 12.40 26.48
C SER A 361 -9.62 13.51 25.41
N LYS A 362 -10.03 14.74 25.75
CA LYS A 362 -9.92 15.88 24.84
C LYS A 362 -8.46 16.25 24.54
N ILE A 363 -7.58 16.18 25.53
CA ILE A 363 -6.14 16.42 25.36
C ILE A 363 -5.51 15.32 24.51
N LEU A 364 -5.82 14.06 24.82
CA LEU A 364 -5.31 12.89 24.12
C LEU A 364 -5.71 12.89 22.63
N ASN A 365 -6.92 13.34 22.33
CA ASN A 365 -7.48 13.41 20.97
C ASN A 365 -7.45 14.82 20.37
N ARG A 366 -6.50 15.67 20.80
CA ARG A 366 -6.40 17.06 20.32
C ARG A 366 -6.21 17.12 18.80
N PRO A 367 -6.75 18.15 18.11
CA PRO A 367 -6.45 18.40 16.70
C PRO A 367 -4.94 18.53 16.47
N GLY A 368 -4.44 17.85 15.44
CA GLY A 368 -3.01 17.77 15.12
C GLY A 368 -2.24 16.66 15.85
N GLY A 369 -2.87 15.97 16.82
CA GLY A 369 -2.28 14.82 17.51
C GLY A 369 -1.04 15.16 18.33
N PHE A 370 -0.29 14.12 18.68
CA PHE A 370 1.08 14.21 19.18
C PHE A 370 2.02 13.77 18.06
N ARG A 371 3.25 14.29 18.07
CA ARG A 371 4.22 13.95 17.04
C ARG A 371 4.61 12.47 17.16
N ASP A 372 4.56 11.75 16.04
CA ASP A 372 5.10 10.39 15.98
C ASP A 372 6.61 10.40 16.28
N PRO A 373 7.16 9.32 16.88
CA PRO A 373 8.59 9.18 17.00
C PRO A 373 9.24 9.24 15.61
N GLY A 374 10.26 10.09 15.42
CA GLY A 374 11.05 10.10 14.19
C GLY A 374 11.76 8.77 13.93
N GLU A 375 12.39 8.63 12.76
CA GLU A 375 13.21 7.46 12.46
C GLU A 375 14.47 7.43 13.34
N PRO A 376 14.98 6.26 13.75
CA PRO A 376 16.21 6.14 14.56
C PRO A 376 17.39 6.96 14.00
N GLU A 377 17.51 7.02 12.68
CA GLU A 377 18.54 7.76 11.97
C GLU A 377 18.46 9.27 12.20
N GLU A 378 17.28 9.83 12.49
CA GLU A 378 17.11 11.25 12.81
C GLU A 378 17.71 11.59 14.17
N TYR A 379 17.50 10.73 15.17
CA TYR A 379 18.08 10.91 16.51
C TYR A 379 19.57 10.62 16.52
N CYS A 380 20.03 9.62 15.75
CA CYS A 380 21.46 9.29 15.61
C CYS A 380 22.30 10.47 15.12
N ARG A 381 21.75 11.36 14.28
CA ARG A 381 22.45 12.57 13.80
C ARG A 381 22.88 13.50 14.94
N GLY A 382 22.13 13.55 16.04
CA GLY A 382 22.49 14.36 17.21
C GLY A 382 23.77 13.88 17.89
N PHE A 383 24.01 12.56 17.89
CA PHE A 383 25.19 11.94 18.49
C PHE A 383 26.41 11.97 17.58
N GLN A 384 26.23 11.96 16.26
CA GLN A 384 27.30 12.00 15.25
C GLN A 384 28.17 13.26 15.31
N VAL A 385 27.71 14.32 16.00
CA VAL A 385 28.54 15.49 16.30
C VAL A 385 29.74 15.12 17.20
N PHE A 386 29.59 14.08 18.02
CA PHE A 386 30.59 13.58 18.96
C PHE A 386 31.31 12.33 18.45
N ASP A 387 30.71 11.59 17.52
CA ASP A 387 31.28 10.43 16.82
C ASP A 387 31.72 10.80 15.39
N LYS A 388 32.86 11.51 15.29
CA LYS A 388 33.36 12.05 14.01
C LYS A 388 33.72 10.97 12.99
N ASP A 389 34.09 9.79 13.49
CA ASP A 389 34.51 8.65 12.67
C ASP A 389 33.32 7.73 12.33
N MET A 390 32.11 8.08 12.77
CA MET A 390 30.86 7.37 12.46
C MET A 390 30.91 5.89 12.90
N THR A 391 31.53 5.64 14.04
CA THR A 391 31.71 4.32 14.64
C THR A 391 30.40 3.72 15.18
N GLY A 392 29.42 4.57 15.52
CA GLY A 392 28.22 4.21 16.27
C GLY A 392 28.38 4.28 17.78
N PHE A 393 29.54 4.73 18.28
CA PHE A 393 29.87 4.77 19.71
C PHE A 393 30.24 6.19 20.17
N ILE A 394 29.87 6.52 21.41
CA ILE A 394 30.33 7.73 22.12
C ILE A 394 30.72 7.39 23.55
N GLY A 395 31.60 8.18 24.16
CA GLY A 395 31.97 8.00 25.56
C GLY A 395 30.78 8.26 26.51
N VAL A 396 30.72 7.53 27.63
CA VAL A 396 29.66 7.69 28.66
C VAL A 396 29.52 9.15 29.12
N GLY A 397 30.65 9.85 29.31
CA GLY A 397 30.67 11.26 29.68
C GLY A 397 30.10 12.19 28.61
N GLN A 398 30.26 11.85 27.32
CA GLN A 398 29.67 12.62 26.21
C GLN A 398 28.16 12.42 26.17
N LEU A 399 27.66 11.19 26.35
CA LEU A 399 26.22 10.94 26.46
C LEU A 399 25.60 11.76 27.60
N ARG A 400 26.22 11.73 28.79
CA ARG A 400 25.75 12.55 29.93
C ARG A 400 25.72 14.03 29.58
N TYR A 401 26.78 14.55 28.97
CA TYR A 401 26.83 15.96 28.56
C TYR A 401 25.68 16.30 27.61
N ILE A 402 25.41 15.47 26.61
CA ILE A 402 24.32 15.66 25.64
C ILE A 402 22.98 15.74 26.35
N LEU A 403 22.65 14.75 27.18
CA LEU A 403 21.34 14.63 27.83
C LEU A 403 21.08 15.71 28.89
N THR A 404 22.14 16.24 29.51
CA THR A 404 22.01 17.29 30.55
C THR A 404 22.11 18.71 29.99
N ASN A 405 22.66 18.92 28.78
CA ASN A 405 22.91 20.26 28.24
C ASN A 405 22.16 20.60 26.95
N LEU A 406 21.78 19.62 26.14
CA LEU A 406 21.19 19.83 24.82
C LEU A 406 19.69 19.50 24.80
N GLY A 407 18.89 20.37 24.18
CA GLY A 407 17.45 20.16 24.05
C GLY A 407 16.71 20.24 25.39
N GLU A 408 15.79 19.32 25.61
CA GLU A 408 15.11 19.14 26.89
C GLU A 408 16.04 18.38 27.84
N LYS A 409 16.46 19.08 28.89
CA LYS A 409 17.53 18.63 29.78
C LYS A 409 17.00 17.61 30.78
N MET A 410 17.72 16.51 30.91
CA MET A 410 17.58 15.57 32.01
C MET A 410 18.39 16.04 33.22
N SER A 411 17.96 15.68 34.42
CA SER A 411 18.78 15.80 35.62
C SER A 411 19.91 14.77 35.62
N ASP A 412 20.97 15.00 36.41
CA ASP A 412 22.05 14.02 36.55
C ASP A 412 21.54 12.68 37.09
N GLU A 413 20.57 12.72 38.00
CA GLU A 413 19.91 11.54 38.56
C GLU A 413 19.10 10.77 37.50
N GLU A 414 18.39 11.47 36.61
CA GLU A 414 17.64 10.83 35.52
C GLU A 414 18.59 10.14 34.53
N VAL A 415 19.74 10.77 34.26
CA VAL A 415 20.78 10.15 33.42
C VAL A 415 21.39 8.94 34.13
N ASP A 416 21.60 8.99 35.44
CA ASP A 416 22.08 7.83 36.21
C ASP A 416 21.11 6.65 36.10
N GLU A 417 19.80 6.90 36.20
CA GLU A 417 18.78 5.86 36.01
C GLU A 417 18.80 5.29 34.58
N LEU A 418 18.90 6.14 33.56
CA LEU A 418 19.00 5.70 32.17
C LEU A 418 20.23 4.80 31.96
N LEU A 419 21.38 5.18 32.51
CA LEU A 419 22.64 4.46 32.35
C LEU A 419 22.63 3.07 33.01
N LYS A 420 21.75 2.79 33.98
CA LYS A 420 21.60 1.44 34.55
C LYS A 420 21.11 0.42 33.53
N ALA A 421 20.39 0.86 32.50
CA ALA A 421 19.85 0.00 31.45
C ALA A 421 20.81 -0.18 30.26
N VAL A 422 22.00 0.43 30.30
CA VAL A 422 22.95 0.48 29.19
C VAL A 422 24.28 -0.16 29.61
N ASP A 423 24.88 -0.98 28.73
CA ASP A 423 26.22 -1.50 28.99
C ASP A 423 27.24 -0.36 28.90
N THR A 424 27.88 -0.08 30.04
CA THR A 424 28.89 0.98 30.19
C THR A 424 30.27 0.41 30.52
N SER A 425 30.44 -0.91 30.49
CA SER A 425 31.66 -1.60 30.94
C SER A 425 32.91 -1.27 30.13
N SER A 426 32.75 -0.92 28.85
CA SER A 426 33.83 -0.49 27.95
C SER A 426 34.22 0.98 28.11
N GLY A 427 33.43 1.77 28.84
CA GLY A 427 33.54 3.23 28.89
C GLY A 427 32.94 3.96 27.68
N GLU A 428 32.40 3.21 26.71
CA GLU A 428 31.74 3.71 25.51
C GLU A 428 30.33 3.11 25.39
N ILE A 429 29.43 3.84 24.74
CA ILE A 429 28.02 3.46 24.56
C ILE A 429 27.72 3.39 23.06
N ASN A 430 27.13 2.28 22.63
CA ASN A 430 26.53 2.17 21.30
C ASN A 430 25.24 3.01 21.26
N TYR A 431 25.33 4.25 20.81
CA TYR A 431 24.17 5.14 20.78
C TYR A 431 23.17 4.72 19.70
N THR A 432 23.60 4.01 18.66
CA THR A 432 22.70 3.53 17.60
C THR A 432 21.75 2.45 18.12
N ASP A 433 22.26 1.52 18.93
CA ASP A 433 21.44 0.52 19.61
C ASP A 433 20.60 1.16 20.71
N LEU A 434 21.16 2.10 21.50
CA LEU A 434 20.41 2.82 22.52
C LEU A 434 19.17 3.51 21.93
N VAL A 435 19.32 4.26 20.84
CA VAL A 435 18.21 4.93 20.15
C VAL A 435 17.18 3.92 19.67
N ARG A 436 17.61 2.81 19.06
CA ARG A 436 16.69 1.76 18.60
C ARG A 436 15.93 1.11 19.76
N THR A 437 16.60 0.82 20.87
CA THR A 437 15.97 0.26 22.07
C THR A 437 14.96 1.23 22.69
N VAL A 438 15.27 2.52 22.74
CA VAL A 438 14.36 3.54 23.27
C VAL A 438 13.13 3.73 22.37
N LEU A 439 13.28 3.63 21.05
CA LEU A 439 12.15 3.78 20.11
C LEU A 439 11.31 2.50 19.93
N ALA A 440 11.83 1.34 20.33
CA ALA A 440 11.13 0.06 20.23
C ALA A 440 10.24 -0.26 21.44
N ASN A 441 10.44 0.46 22.55
CA ASN A 441 9.61 0.42 23.76
C ASN A 441 8.57 1.54 23.72
#